data_AF-A0A4S8NPP9-F1
#
_entry.id   AF-A0A4S8NPP9-F1
#
_cell.length_a   1.000
_cell.length_b   1.000
_cell.length_c   1.000
_cell.angle_alpha   90.00
_cell.angle_beta   90.00
_cell.angle_gamma   90.00
#
_symmetry.space_group_name_H-M   'P 1'
#
loop_
_entity.id
_entity.type
_entity.pdbx_description
1 polymer ?
#
loop_
_entity_poly.entity_id
_entity_poly.type
_entity_poly.pdbx_seq_one_letter_code
_entity_poly.pdbx_strand_id
1 'polypeptide(L)'
;MTSSAGPDDSALAGPVRTCVGCRQRAARSELLRVTAGSDGSTGQTVVLPDPDATAPGRGAHLHPTPGCYDLAVRRKAFARALRLAGVGGRSSAPVGDYVGSLASSNRTAPTTRDWSSSS
;
A
#
# COMPACT_ATOMS: atom_id res chain seq x y z
N MET A 1 21.11 24.24 22.42
CA MET A 1 21.51 22.93 21.87
C MET A 1 21.41 21.91 23.00
N THR A 2 20.24 21.31 23.23
CA THR A 2 20.14 20.08 24.03
C THR A 2 18.96 19.30 23.51
N SER A 3 19.28 18.25 22.76
CA SER A 3 18.42 17.13 22.46
C SER A 3 17.96 16.46 23.75
N SER A 4 16.69 16.07 23.83
CA SER A 4 16.28 14.96 24.67
C SER A 4 15.15 14.21 23.97
N ALA A 5 15.49 12.97 23.65
CA ALA A 5 14.72 11.92 22.99
C ALA A 5 13.20 11.94 23.23
N GLY A 6 12.44 11.92 22.13
CA GLY A 6 11.05 11.47 22.15
C GLY A 6 10.97 9.95 22.35
N PRO A 7 9.83 9.44 22.83
CA PRO A 7 9.71 8.06 23.29
C PRO A 7 10.00 7.08 22.17
N ASP A 8 10.42 5.91 22.61
CA ASP A 8 10.99 4.81 21.85
C ASP A 8 9.91 4.15 20.96
N ASP A 9 9.42 4.87 19.95
CA ASP A 9 8.49 4.40 18.91
C ASP A 9 9.12 3.35 17.98
N SER A 10 10.33 2.87 18.29
CA SER A 10 11.02 1.86 17.49
C SER A 10 10.50 0.43 17.75
N ALA A 11 9.75 0.20 18.83
CA ALA A 11 9.24 -1.13 19.18
C ALA A 11 7.84 -1.43 18.60
N LEU A 12 7.03 -0.39 18.32
CA LEU A 12 5.75 -0.52 17.59
C LEU A 12 5.95 -0.52 16.07
N ALA A 13 7.10 -0.02 15.61
CA ALA A 13 7.55 -0.12 14.23
C ALA A 13 7.96 -1.56 13.91
N GLY A 14 6.97 -2.44 13.69
CA GLY A 14 7.20 -3.80 13.20
C GLY A 14 8.07 -3.82 11.93
N PRO A 15 8.41 -5.02 11.40
CA PRO A 15 9.44 -5.18 10.38
C PRO A 15 9.41 -4.13 9.26
N VAL A 16 10.51 -3.39 9.07
CA VAL A 16 10.62 -2.37 8.02
C VAL A 16 10.68 -3.04 6.65
N ARG A 17 9.89 -2.53 5.71
CA ARG A 17 9.82 -3.01 4.31
C ARG A 17 10.07 -1.86 3.34
N THR A 18 10.28 -2.20 2.07
CA THR A 18 10.51 -1.22 1.01
C THR A 18 9.32 -1.18 0.08
N CYS A 19 8.76 0.02 -0.14
CA CYS A 19 7.71 0.24 -1.12
C CYS A 19 8.23 -0.07 -2.54
N VAL A 20 7.51 -0.90 -3.31
CA VAL A 20 7.92 -1.27 -4.67
C VAL A 20 7.70 -0.15 -5.69
N GLY A 21 6.86 0.84 -5.40
CA GLY A 21 6.62 2.02 -6.24
C GLY A 21 7.73 3.07 -6.08
N CYS A 22 7.83 3.67 -4.90
CA CYS A 22 8.74 4.79 -4.62
C CYS A 22 10.12 4.37 -4.07
N ARG A 23 10.32 3.10 -3.70
CA ARG A 23 11.56 2.55 -3.12
C ARG A 23 11.95 3.09 -1.74
N GLN A 24 11.10 3.88 -1.09
CA GLN A 24 11.28 4.30 0.30
C GLN A 24 11.02 3.16 1.28
N ARG A 25 11.66 3.22 2.46
CA ARG A 25 11.47 2.27 3.58
C ARG A 25 10.41 2.83 4.54
N ALA A 26 9.54 1.97 5.04
CA ALA A 26 8.53 2.31 6.04
C ALA A 26 8.20 1.08 6.90
N ALA A 27 7.54 1.29 8.04
CA ALA A 27 7.07 0.17 8.86
C ALA A 27 6.08 -0.69 8.06
N ARG A 28 5.99 -1.99 8.37
CA ARG A 28 5.02 -2.88 7.73
C ARG A 28 3.58 -2.36 7.84
N SER A 29 3.23 -1.73 8.96
CA SER A 29 1.91 -1.15 9.23
C SER A 29 1.54 0.01 8.30
N GLU A 30 2.53 0.72 7.75
CA GLU A 30 2.33 1.84 6.83
C GLU A 30 2.22 1.39 5.37
N LEU A 31 2.42 0.10 5.10
CA LEU A 31 2.51 -0.45 3.76
C LEU A 31 1.39 -1.47 3.50
N LEU A 32 0.65 -1.26 2.42
CA LEU A 32 -0.26 -2.24 1.87
C LEU A 32 0.55 -3.43 1.34
N ARG A 33 0.21 -4.64 1.80
CA ARG A 33 0.68 -5.86 1.16
C ARG A 33 -0.17 -6.12 -0.08
N VAL A 34 0.49 -6.52 -1.16
CA VAL A 34 -0.16 -6.99 -2.39
C VAL A 34 0.38 -8.37 -2.76
N THR A 35 -0.47 -9.20 -3.33
CA THR A 35 -0.14 -10.59 -3.66
C THR A 35 -0.54 -10.94 -5.08
N ALA A 36 0.01 -12.04 -5.57
CA ALA A 36 -0.45 -12.66 -6.79
C ALA A 36 -1.62 -13.59 -6.46
N GLY A 37 -2.75 -13.41 -7.15
CA GLY A 37 -3.88 -14.33 -7.15
C GLY A 37 -4.28 -14.69 -8.58
N SER A 38 -5.39 -15.41 -8.69
CA SER A 38 -6.03 -15.70 -9.96
C SER A 38 -7.41 -15.07 -9.98
N ASP A 39 -7.79 -14.50 -11.12
CA ASP A 39 -9.17 -14.12 -11.36
C ASP A 39 -10.02 -15.40 -11.49
N GLY A 40 -11.08 -15.51 -10.69
CA GLY A 40 -11.92 -16.71 -10.65
C GLY A 40 -12.70 -16.96 -11.94
N SER A 41 -12.90 -15.93 -12.76
CA SER A 41 -13.64 -16.03 -14.03
C SER A 41 -12.74 -16.44 -15.20
N THR A 42 -11.55 -15.85 -15.30
CA THR A 42 -10.65 -16.02 -16.46
C THR A 42 -9.44 -16.91 -16.18
N GLY A 43 -9.16 -17.24 -14.92
CA GLY A 43 -7.96 -17.94 -14.49
C GLY A 43 -6.67 -17.14 -14.66
N GLN A 44 -6.76 -15.87 -15.07
CA GLN A 44 -5.59 -15.02 -15.31
C GLN A 44 -4.96 -14.58 -14.00
N THR A 45 -3.63 -14.44 -14.00
CA THR A 45 -2.92 -13.91 -12.85
C THR A 45 -3.24 -12.43 -12.66
N VAL A 46 -3.73 -12.08 -11.47
CA VAL A 46 -4.06 -10.72 -11.07
C VAL A 46 -3.32 -10.35 -9.79
N VAL A 47 -3.00 -9.06 -9.65
CA VAL A 47 -2.42 -8.52 -8.41
C VAL A 47 -3.57 -8.06 -7.52
N LEU A 48 -3.62 -8.59 -6.32
CA LEU A 48 -4.69 -8.32 -5.34
C LEU A 48 -4.14 -7.54 -4.14
N PRO A 49 -4.91 -6.59 -3.58
CA PRO A 49 -4.60 -6.01 -2.28
C PRO A 49 -4.83 -7.05 -1.17
N ASP A 50 -4.00 -7.02 -0.13
CA ASP A 50 -4.10 -7.87 1.05
C ASP A 50 -3.83 -7.02 2.31
N PRO A 51 -4.80 -6.20 2.74
CA PRO A 51 -4.62 -5.27 3.85
C PRO A 51 -4.34 -5.98 5.17
N ASP A 52 -4.96 -7.15 5.40
CA ASP A 52 -4.78 -7.95 6.61
C ASP A 52 -3.49 -8.79 6.57
N ALA A 53 -2.81 -8.81 5.43
CA ALA A 53 -1.58 -9.56 5.19
C ALA A 53 -1.71 -11.07 5.49
N THR A 54 -2.86 -11.66 5.17
CA THR A 54 -3.20 -13.06 5.47
C THR A 54 -3.10 -13.97 4.23
N ALA A 55 -3.08 -13.39 3.02
CA ALA A 55 -3.10 -14.18 1.80
C ALA A 55 -1.80 -15.01 1.65
N PRO A 56 -1.89 -16.29 1.26
CA PRO A 56 -0.71 -17.14 1.11
C PRO A 56 0.20 -16.68 -0.04
N GLY A 57 1.45 -17.14 -0.02
CA GLY A 57 2.39 -16.95 -1.12
C GLY A 57 3.23 -15.68 -1.04
N ARG A 58 3.82 -15.30 -2.19
CA ARG A 58 4.74 -14.15 -2.27
C ARG A 58 3.95 -12.85 -2.26
N GLY A 59 4.37 -11.94 -1.38
CA GLY A 59 3.81 -10.59 -1.30
C GLY A 59 4.84 -9.52 -1.64
N ALA A 60 4.34 -8.37 -2.07
CA ALA A 60 5.09 -7.13 -2.22
C ALA A 60 4.45 -6.05 -1.34
N HIS A 61 5.19 -4.98 -1.07
CA HIS A 61 4.74 -3.89 -0.21
C HIS A 61 4.66 -2.59 -0.99
N LEU A 62 3.58 -1.83 -0.80
CA LEU A 62 3.29 -0.58 -1.49
C LEU A 62 2.73 0.42 -0.47
N HIS A 63 3.12 1.69 -0.51
CA HIS A 63 2.36 2.69 0.22
C HIS A 63 0.94 2.75 -0.37
N PRO A 64 -0.12 2.85 0.45
CA PRO A 64 -1.50 2.91 -0.01
C PRO A 64 -1.85 4.29 -0.60
N THR A 65 -1.07 4.76 -1.58
CA THR A 65 -1.22 6.06 -2.22
C THR A 65 -1.26 5.93 -3.75
N PRO A 66 -2.10 6.72 -4.46
CA PRO A 66 -2.20 6.65 -5.91
C PRO A 66 -0.84 6.84 -6.60
N GLY A 67 -0.02 7.79 -6.13
CA GLY A 67 1.31 8.03 -6.69
C GLY A 67 2.25 6.83 -6.59
N CYS A 68 2.20 6.06 -5.49
CA CYS A 68 3.00 4.84 -5.38
C CYS A 68 2.48 3.73 -6.30
N TYR A 69 1.16 3.60 -6.45
CA TYR A 69 0.54 2.68 -7.41
C TYR A 69 0.97 2.99 -8.85
N ASP A 70 0.85 4.25 -9.28
CA ASP A 70 1.22 4.68 -10.64
C ASP A 70 2.69 4.41 -10.95
N LEU A 71 3.58 4.69 -9.99
CA LEU A 71 5.00 4.37 -10.11
C LEU A 71 5.24 2.86 -10.24
N ALA A 72 4.51 2.04 -9.47
CA ALA A 72 4.64 0.59 -9.51
C ALA A 72 4.16 0.01 -10.85
N VAL A 73 3.05 0.51 -11.41
CA VAL A 73 2.55 0.13 -12.73
C VAL A 73 3.53 0.53 -13.82
N ARG A 74 3.91 1.83 -13.86
CA ARG A 74 4.81 2.38 -14.89
C ARG A 74 6.15 1.64 -14.95
N ARG A 75 6.67 1.24 -13.79
CA ARG A 75 7.97 0.53 -13.66
C ARG A 75 7.85 -0.99 -13.77
N LYS A 76 6.64 -1.53 -13.95
CA LYS A 76 6.35 -2.98 -13.94
C LYS A 76 6.83 -3.65 -12.64
N ALA A 77 6.74 -2.93 -11.52
CA ALA A 77 7.32 -3.34 -10.24
C ALA A 77 6.62 -4.57 -9.65
N PHE A 78 5.29 -4.69 -9.80
CA PHE A 78 4.54 -5.84 -9.31
C PHE A 78 4.99 -7.15 -9.96
N ALA A 79 5.15 -7.16 -11.28
CA ALA A 79 5.62 -8.33 -12.01
C ALA A 79 6.99 -8.81 -11.52
N ARG A 80 7.91 -7.87 -11.27
CA ARG A 80 9.25 -8.17 -10.74
C ARG A 80 9.20 -8.67 -9.29
N ALA A 81 8.48 -7.96 -8.42
CA ALA A 81 8.44 -8.26 -6.99
C ALA A 81 7.72 -9.59 -6.69
N LEU A 82 6.64 -9.87 -7.41
CA LEU A 82 5.83 -11.09 -7.24
C LEU A 82 6.31 -12.25 -8.11
N ARG A 83 7.36 -12.05 -8.93
CA ARG A 83 7.92 -13.03 -9.86
C ARG A 83 6.88 -13.66 -10.80
N LEU A 84 6.00 -12.83 -11.32
CA LEU A 84 4.96 -13.28 -12.25
C LEU A 84 5.61 -13.63 -13.59
N ALA A 85 5.49 -14.89 -14.03
CA ALA A 85 6.07 -15.43 -15.27
C ALA A 85 5.13 -15.30 -16.48
N GLY A 86 5.66 -15.00 -17.68
CA GLY A 86 4.89 -14.87 -18.94
C GLY A 86 4.83 -13.46 -19.57
N VAL A 87 4.55 -13.40 -20.87
CA VAL A 87 4.27 -12.18 -21.64
C VAL A 87 2.77 -12.15 -21.87
N GLY A 88 2.04 -11.38 -21.06
CA GLY A 88 0.57 -11.32 -21.09
C GLY A 88 0.06 -10.54 -19.89
N GLY A 89 -0.91 -9.66 -20.10
CA GLY A 89 -1.34 -8.64 -19.15
C GLY A 89 -1.78 -9.21 -17.80
N ARG A 90 -1.01 -8.91 -16.75
CA ARG A 90 -1.46 -9.10 -15.37
C ARG A 90 -2.15 -7.82 -14.95
N SER A 91 -3.45 -7.91 -14.67
CA SER A 91 -4.16 -6.76 -14.16
C SER A 91 -3.72 -6.46 -12.72
N SER A 92 -3.38 -5.20 -12.45
CA SER A 92 -3.24 -4.66 -11.10
C SER A 92 -4.38 -3.72 -10.73
N ALA A 93 -5.44 -3.66 -11.56
CA ALA A 93 -6.58 -2.78 -11.34
C ALA A 93 -7.19 -2.90 -9.93
N PRO A 94 -7.36 -4.10 -9.34
CA PRO A 94 -7.90 -4.24 -7.98
C PRO A 94 -7.09 -3.50 -6.91
N VAL A 95 -5.76 -3.41 -7.08
CA VAL A 95 -4.91 -2.62 -6.18
C VAL A 95 -5.16 -1.13 -6.36
N GLY A 96 -5.32 -0.67 -7.61
CA GLY A 96 -5.63 0.73 -7.92
C GLY A 96 -6.98 1.16 -7.34
N ASP A 97 -8.01 0.34 -7.51
CA ASP A 97 -9.36 0.58 -6.98
C ASP A 97 -9.34 0.68 -5.45
N TYR A 98 -8.63 -0.23 -4.78
CA TYR A 98 -8.46 -0.22 -3.33
C TYR A 98 -7.69 1.02 -2.83
N VAL A 99 -6.61 1.41 -3.52
CA VAL A 99 -5.87 2.62 -3.16
C VAL A 99 -6.72 3.88 -3.38
N GLY A 100 -7.53 3.91 -4.45
CA GLY A 100 -8.46 5.00 -4.73
C GLY A 100 -9.58 5.12 -3.68
N SER A 101 -10.09 3.99 -3.18
CA SER A 101 -11.10 3.98 -2.12
C SER A 101 -10.53 4.49 -0.79
N LEU A 102 -9.32 4.09 -0.40
CA LEU A 102 -8.64 4.62 0.79
C LEU A 102 -8.42 6.13 0.72
N ALA A 103 -7.98 6.64 -0.43
CA ALA A 103 -7.82 8.08 -0.64
C ALA A 103 -9.14 8.84 -0.49
N SER A 104 -10.26 8.20 -0.81
CA SER A 104 -11.60 8.77 -0.65
C SER A 104 -12.09 8.70 0.80
N SER A 105 -11.91 7.58 1.49
CA SER A 105 -12.26 7.42 2.90
C SER A 105 -11.49 8.37 3.82
N ASN A 106 -10.21 8.63 3.53
CA ASN A 106 -9.39 9.53 4.34
C ASN A 106 -9.76 11.02 4.18
N ARG A 107 -10.53 11.37 3.14
CA ARG A 107 -11.07 12.73 2.94
C ARG A 107 -12.35 12.99 3.75
N THR A 108 -13.00 11.94 4.24
CA THR A 108 -14.24 12.02 5.01
C THR A 108 -13.99 11.97 6.52
N ALA A 109 -12.73 11.91 6.97
CA ALA A 109 -12.42 12.06 8.38
C ALA A 109 -12.97 13.41 8.88
N PRO A 110 -13.97 13.42 9.77
CA PRO A 110 -14.53 14.66 10.28
C PRO A 110 -13.45 15.31 11.12
N THR A 111 -12.95 16.47 10.68
CA THR A 111 -12.31 17.39 11.62
C THR A 111 -13.43 17.94 12.50
N THR A 112 -13.89 17.13 13.45
CA THR A 112 -14.64 17.66 14.58
C THR A 112 -13.65 18.53 15.37
N ARG A 113 -13.82 19.83 15.18
CA ARG A 113 -13.93 20.82 16.26
C ARG A 113 -14.44 22.11 15.65
N ASP A 114 -15.77 22.22 15.70
CA ASP A 114 -16.46 23.42 16.15
C ASP A 114 -15.57 24.21 17.13
N TRP A 115 -15.23 25.43 16.76
CA TRP A 115 -15.22 26.49 17.75
C TRP A 115 -16.02 27.65 17.19
N SER A 116 -17.16 27.86 17.83
CA SER A 116 -17.89 29.11 17.83
C SER A 116 -16.99 30.23 18.35
N SER A 117 -17.28 31.45 17.89
CA SER A 117 -17.17 32.76 18.58
C SER A 117 -16.76 33.81 17.55
N SER A 118 -17.72 34.56 17.00
CA SER A 118 -18.18 35.84 17.57
C SER A 118 -17.12 36.93 17.45
N SER A 119 -17.36 37.89 16.55
CA SER A 119 -17.48 39.33 16.84
C SER A 119 -17.69 40.13 15.57
#